data_AF-A0A8S3TFB0-F1
#
_entry.id   AF-A0A8S3TFB0-F1
#
_cell.length_a   1.000
_cell.length_b   1.000
_cell.length_c   1.000
_cell.angle_alpha   90.00
_cell.angle_beta   90.00
_cell.angle_gamma   90.00
#
_symmetry.space_group_name_H-M   'P 1'
#
loop_
_entity.id
_entity.type
_entity.pdbx_description
1 polymer ?
#
loop_
_entity_poly.entity_id
_entity_poly.type
_entity_poly.pdbx_seq_one_letter_code
_entity_poly.pdbx_strand_id
1 'polypeptide(L)'
;MPGENIPSTFGSLTEVSNSGGTGKIEMKVKKQFNTNLKYCHHLLVCHNGSIWVGDTTQKNVQKLKTDGDSLATVLTIKTEIRGIVVTSDGDILLADATPRLKRINGANGKIQDSEYSVEPLQIMSLHVKKDRNIIVGAMSPGAVIPVTGKRVVIVMDKDGKHEFVYEYDNNKKRIMTYPRSITSTINGNIFVADDVHDDRKSSRILALNKNGNILNTYKGHLNINNVDKPFRPGFIQSTPLDSVIISDFNCYAFHILDNSCHLMSYYQHRDIGIEYPYCVAFTSATTLYLGCVQPVKSVTHAKLYEIEYSGF
;
A
#
# COMPACT_ATOMS: atom_id res chain seq x y z
N MET A 1 -24.99 -7.88 -24.76
CA MET A 1 -24.53 -8.94 -23.84
C MET A 1 -25.47 -8.94 -22.66
N PRO A 2 -26.00 -10.10 -22.22
CA PRO A 2 -26.85 -10.13 -21.04
C PRO A 2 -26.01 -9.79 -19.81
N GLY A 3 -26.49 -8.86 -19.00
CA GLY A 3 -25.82 -8.38 -17.81
C GLY A 3 -25.61 -9.51 -16.81
N GLU A 4 -24.37 -9.71 -16.39
CA GLU A 4 -24.08 -10.56 -15.24
C GLU A 4 -24.78 -9.97 -14.02
N ASN A 5 -25.68 -10.76 -13.43
CA ASN A 5 -26.34 -10.43 -12.18
C ASN A 5 -25.28 -10.28 -11.09
N ILE A 6 -25.03 -9.04 -10.67
CA ILE A 6 -24.23 -8.74 -9.48
C ILE A 6 -25.05 -9.25 -8.27
N PRO A 7 -24.49 -10.12 -7.40
CA PRO A 7 -25.20 -10.60 -6.22
C PRO A 7 -25.69 -9.43 -5.36
N SER A 8 -26.97 -9.43 -4.99
CA SER A 8 -27.62 -8.36 -4.21
C SER A 8 -27.19 -8.29 -2.74
N THR A 9 -26.32 -9.20 -2.30
CA THR A 9 -25.74 -9.24 -0.95
C THR A 9 -24.31 -9.75 -1.00
N PHE A 10 -23.35 -8.89 -0.68
CA PHE A 10 -21.96 -9.32 -0.46
C PHE A 10 -21.81 -9.86 0.98
N GLY A 11 -21.08 -10.96 1.14
CA GLY A 11 -20.85 -11.61 2.44
C GLY A 11 -19.86 -10.86 3.34
N SER A 12 -19.80 -11.25 4.62
CA SER A 12 -18.75 -10.81 5.56
C SER A 12 -17.43 -11.55 5.31
N LEU A 13 -16.30 -10.91 5.62
CA LEU A 13 -15.00 -11.55 5.60
C LEU A 13 -14.85 -12.48 6.82
N THR A 14 -14.36 -13.70 6.58
CA THR A 14 -14.14 -14.69 7.64
C THR A 14 -12.77 -14.45 8.28
N GLU A 15 -12.78 -14.14 9.57
CA GLU A 15 -11.56 -14.15 10.40
C GLU A 15 -11.16 -15.60 10.68
N VAL A 16 -9.89 -15.93 10.43
CA VAL A 16 -9.37 -17.30 10.54
C VAL A 16 -8.53 -17.50 11.81
N SER A 17 -8.23 -16.44 12.57
CA SER A 17 -7.39 -16.49 13.78
C SER A 17 -8.10 -16.00 15.04
N ASN A 18 -8.11 -16.82 16.10
CA ASN A 18 -8.36 -16.42 17.48
C ASN A 18 -7.02 -16.21 18.21
N SER A 19 -6.23 -15.20 17.85
CA SER A 19 -5.20 -14.70 18.78
C SER A 19 -5.93 -13.84 19.81
N GLY A 20 -5.82 -14.18 21.10
CA GLY A 20 -6.60 -13.59 22.21
C GLY A 20 -6.35 -12.10 22.53
N GLY A 21 -6.24 -11.26 21.50
CA GLY A 21 -6.22 -9.82 21.59
C GLY A 21 -7.64 -9.26 21.66
N THR A 22 -7.80 -8.25 22.50
CA THR A 22 -9.04 -7.54 22.78
C THR A 22 -9.52 -6.79 21.53
N GLY A 23 -10.73 -7.13 21.07
CA GLY A 23 -11.46 -6.46 20.00
C GLY A 23 -11.52 -7.31 18.74
N LYS A 24 -12.71 -7.83 18.42
CA LYS A 24 -12.94 -8.55 17.16
C LYS A 24 -13.04 -7.51 16.05
N ILE A 25 -12.04 -7.47 15.18
CA ILE A 25 -12.14 -6.69 13.96
C ILE A 25 -13.10 -7.46 13.03
N GLU A 26 -13.99 -6.73 12.37
CA GLU A 26 -14.92 -7.26 11.40
C GLU A 26 -14.79 -6.44 10.12
N MET A 27 -14.82 -7.15 8.99
CA MET A 27 -14.84 -6.51 7.68
C MET A 27 -16.00 -7.04 6.86
N LYS A 28 -16.73 -6.15 6.22
CA LYS A 28 -17.89 -6.50 5.40
C LYS A 28 -17.86 -5.75 4.08
N VAL A 29 -17.98 -6.47 2.97
CA VAL A 29 -18.06 -5.84 1.65
C VAL A 29 -19.42 -5.13 1.54
N LYS A 30 -19.38 -3.83 1.25
CA LYS A 30 -20.58 -3.00 1.04
C LYS A 30 -20.94 -2.89 -0.43
N LYS A 31 -19.93 -2.66 -1.28
CA LYS A 31 -20.13 -2.43 -2.71
C LYS A 31 -18.92 -2.96 -3.50
N GLN A 32 -19.18 -3.43 -4.70
CA GLN A 32 -18.17 -3.71 -5.71
C GLN A 32 -18.34 -2.71 -6.86
N PHE A 33 -17.21 -2.24 -7.38
CA PHE A 33 -17.14 -1.37 -8.54
C PHE A 33 -16.31 -2.04 -9.63
N ASN A 34 -16.75 -1.86 -10.87
CA ASN A 34 -15.97 -2.24 -12.03
C ASN A 34 -15.08 -1.07 -12.43
N THR A 35 -13.80 -1.35 -12.69
CA THR A 35 -12.89 -0.34 -13.24
C THR A 35 -12.63 -0.65 -14.72
N ASN A 36 -12.12 0.32 -15.47
CA ASN A 36 -11.52 0.05 -16.80
C ASN A 36 -10.00 -0.16 -16.70
N LEU A 37 -9.47 -0.20 -15.47
CA LEU A 37 -8.05 -0.44 -15.23
C LEU A 37 -7.74 -1.90 -15.41
N LYS A 38 -6.55 -2.21 -15.91
CA LYS A 38 -6.09 -3.60 -15.88
C LYS A 38 -5.65 -3.98 -14.46
N TYR A 39 -5.07 -3.02 -13.72
CA TYR A 39 -4.58 -3.25 -12.38
C TYR A 39 -4.82 -2.05 -11.45
N CYS A 40 -5.32 -2.28 -10.24
CA CYS A 40 -5.33 -1.29 -9.16
C CYS A 40 -4.08 -1.49 -8.29
N HIS A 41 -2.96 -0.87 -8.66
CA HIS A 41 -1.70 -0.99 -7.91
C HIS A 41 -1.60 0.01 -6.75
N HIS A 42 -2.22 1.17 -6.91
CA HIS A 42 -2.22 2.23 -5.91
C HIS A 42 -3.63 2.76 -5.73
N LEU A 43 -3.99 3.06 -4.48
CA LEU A 43 -5.24 3.72 -4.13
C LEU A 43 -4.96 4.89 -3.21
N LEU A 44 -5.65 5.99 -3.45
CA LEU A 44 -5.54 7.21 -2.66
C LEU A 44 -6.91 7.83 -2.48
N VAL A 45 -7.20 8.31 -1.27
CA VAL A 45 -8.38 9.12 -0.97
C VAL A 45 -7.91 10.54 -0.68
N CYS A 46 -8.43 11.51 -1.42
CA CYS A 46 -8.15 12.94 -1.19
C CYS A 46 -9.10 13.53 -0.15
N HIS A 47 -8.74 14.69 0.41
CA HIS A 47 -9.55 15.39 1.43
C HIS A 47 -10.99 15.73 0.99
N ASN A 48 -11.21 15.93 -0.31
CA ASN A 48 -12.54 16.17 -0.88
C ASN A 48 -13.35 14.88 -1.12
N GLY A 49 -12.89 13.74 -0.59
CA GLY A 49 -13.50 12.42 -0.76
C GLY A 49 -13.25 11.77 -2.11
N SER A 50 -12.55 12.43 -3.04
CA SER A 50 -12.26 11.82 -4.33
C SER A 50 -11.23 10.71 -4.22
N ILE A 51 -11.43 9.64 -4.98
CA ILE A 51 -10.55 8.46 -4.97
C ILE A 51 -9.71 8.49 -6.25
N TRP A 52 -8.40 8.26 -6.11
CA TRP A 52 -7.48 8.12 -7.22
C TRP A 52 -6.89 6.72 -7.22
N VAL A 53 -6.75 6.16 -8.42
CA VAL A 53 -6.24 4.80 -8.64
C VAL A 53 -5.07 4.86 -9.61
N GLY A 54 -3.96 4.22 -9.26
CA GLY A 54 -2.78 4.10 -10.12
C GLY A 54 -2.64 2.71 -10.71
N ASP A 55 -2.40 2.63 -12.01
CA ASP A 55 -1.95 1.42 -12.70
C ASP A 55 -0.49 1.56 -13.10
N THR A 56 0.38 0.93 -12.31
CA THR A 56 1.82 0.82 -12.53
C THR A 56 2.20 0.31 -13.93
N THR A 57 1.45 -0.67 -14.47
CA THR A 57 1.77 -1.31 -15.76
C THR A 57 1.34 -0.44 -16.93
N GLN A 58 0.16 0.16 -16.85
CA GLN A 58 -0.34 1.08 -17.88
C GLN A 58 0.21 2.50 -17.73
N LYS A 59 0.95 2.78 -16.66
CA LYS A 59 1.57 4.07 -16.35
C LYS A 59 0.55 5.20 -16.33
N ASN A 60 -0.63 4.92 -15.77
CA ASN A 60 -1.68 5.91 -15.67
C ASN A 60 -2.19 6.04 -14.23
N VAL A 61 -2.68 7.24 -13.91
CA VAL A 61 -3.39 7.52 -12.66
C VAL A 61 -4.75 8.08 -13.04
N GLN A 62 -5.80 7.60 -12.38
CA GLN A 62 -7.17 7.93 -12.72
C GLN A 62 -7.96 8.35 -11.49
N LYS A 63 -8.78 9.40 -11.62
CA LYS A 63 -9.72 9.84 -10.58
C LYS A 63 -11.08 9.16 -10.78
N LEU A 64 -11.59 8.49 -9.75
CA LEU A 64 -12.94 7.91 -9.73
C LEU A 64 -14.00 8.99 -9.49
N LYS A 65 -15.18 8.83 -10.12
CA LYS A 65 -16.39 9.55 -9.72
C LYS A 65 -16.95 8.98 -8.41
N THR A 66 -17.70 9.80 -7.69
CA THR A 66 -18.33 9.47 -6.39
C THR A 66 -19.41 8.40 -6.46
N ASP A 67 -19.96 8.11 -7.65
CA ASP A 67 -20.91 7.02 -7.90
C ASP A 67 -20.22 5.68 -8.21
N GLY A 68 -18.92 5.74 -8.52
CA GLY A 68 -18.05 4.60 -8.79
C GLY A 68 -18.17 4.00 -10.19
N ASP A 69 -18.99 4.59 -11.08
CA ASP A 69 -19.30 4.01 -12.39
C ASP A 69 -18.52 4.62 -13.56
N SER A 70 -17.67 5.63 -13.36
CA SER A 70 -16.76 6.13 -14.41
C SER A 70 -15.62 7.02 -13.92
N LEU A 71 -14.59 7.12 -14.76
CA LEU A 71 -13.30 7.75 -14.51
C LEU A 71 -13.32 9.19 -15.06
N ALA A 72 -12.97 10.19 -14.26
CA ALA A 72 -13.12 11.60 -14.63
C ALA A 72 -11.87 12.20 -15.29
N THR A 73 -10.69 11.75 -14.89
CA THR A 73 -9.41 12.29 -15.36
C THR A 73 -8.38 11.19 -15.39
N VAL A 74 -7.66 11.08 -16.51
CA VAL A 74 -6.55 10.14 -16.70
C VAL A 74 -5.28 10.94 -16.92
N LEU A 75 -4.28 10.70 -16.09
CA LEU A 75 -2.94 11.25 -16.23
C LEU A 75 -2.00 10.13 -16.65
N THR A 76 -1.29 10.33 -17.76
CA THR A 76 -0.29 9.37 -18.25
C THR A 76 1.10 9.80 -17.80
N ILE A 77 1.83 8.87 -17.18
CA ILE A 77 3.20 9.05 -16.72
C ILE A 77 4.15 8.29 -17.65
N LYS A 78 5.38 8.79 -17.81
CA LYS A 78 6.37 8.18 -18.73
C LYS A 78 6.95 6.86 -18.19
N THR A 79 7.00 6.73 -16.88
CA THR A 79 7.70 5.68 -16.12
C THR A 79 6.75 4.94 -15.19
N GLU A 80 7.24 3.85 -14.60
CA GLU A 80 6.51 3.00 -13.67
C GLU A 80 6.15 3.75 -12.38
N ILE A 81 4.89 3.71 -11.96
CA ILE A 81 4.41 4.35 -10.72
C ILE A 81 4.81 3.51 -9.51
N ARG A 82 5.50 4.15 -8.55
CA ARG A 82 6.03 3.53 -7.33
C ARG A 82 5.25 3.92 -6.08
N GLY A 83 4.50 5.02 -6.13
CA GLY A 83 3.61 5.42 -5.03
C GLY A 83 2.88 6.72 -5.36
N ILE A 84 1.69 6.88 -4.78
CA ILE A 84 0.94 8.14 -4.80
C ILE A 84 0.42 8.42 -3.38
N VAL A 85 0.49 9.68 -2.96
CA VAL A 85 0.06 10.12 -1.63
C VAL A 85 -0.56 11.50 -1.70
N VAL A 86 -1.51 11.79 -0.82
CA VAL A 86 -2.10 13.13 -0.69
C VAL A 86 -1.29 13.93 0.34
N THR A 87 -0.95 15.15 0.00
CA THR A 87 -0.32 16.11 0.92
C THR A 87 -1.36 16.89 1.69
N SER A 88 -0.96 17.53 2.80
CA SER A 88 -1.88 18.25 3.68
C SER A 88 -2.62 19.41 3.00
N ASP A 89 -2.07 19.96 1.93
CA ASP A 89 -2.68 21.00 1.09
C ASP A 89 -3.62 20.45 0.00
N GLY A 90 -3.80 19.13 -0.08
CA GLY A 90 -4.72 18.46 -0.99
C GLY A 90 -4.15 18.16 -2.38
N ASP A 91 -2.88 18.49 -2.62
CA ASP A 91 -2.16 18.01 -3.80
C ASP A 91 -1.77 16.53 -3.67
N ILE A 92 -1.30 15.94 -4.76
CA ILE A 92 -0.84 14.56 -4.78
C ILE A 92 0.66 14.56 -5.09
N LEU A 93 1.44 13.87 -4.26
CA LEU A 93 2.82 13.52 -4.62
C LEU A 93 2.82 12.16 -5.28
N LEU A 94 3.53 12.07 -6.40
CA LEU A 94 3.71 10.88 -7.20
C LEU A 94 5.19 10.52 -7.23
N ALA A 95 5.47 9.28 -6.82
CA ALA A 95 6.73 8.61 -7.04
C ALA A 95 6.62 7.74 -8.28
N ASP A 96 7.62 7.84 -9.15
CA ASP A 96 7.83 6.91 -10.24
C ASP A 96 9.27 6.36 -10.21
N ALA A 97 9.70 5.67 -11.25
CA ALA A 97 11.06 5.13 -11.35
C ALA A 97 12.19 6.20 -11.52
N THR A 98 11.92 7.46 -11.21
CA THR A 98 12.91 8.56 -11.22
C THR A 98 13.27 8.96 -9.77
N PRO A 99 14.39 9.67 -9.55
CA PRO A 99 14.84 10.03 -8.21
C PRO A 99 14.11 11.26 -7.63
N ARG A 100 13.12 11.81 -8.33
CA ARG A 100 12.41 13.04 -7.97
C ARG A 100 10.92 12.76 -7.86
N LEU A 101 10.29 13.28 -6.82
CA LEU A 101 8.83 13.24 -6.72
C LEU A 101 8.23 14.25 -7.70
N LYS A 102 7.06 13.92 -8.22
CA LYS A 102 6.22 14.83 -8.99
C LYS A 102 5.08 15.29 -8.11
N ARG A 103 4.66 16.53 -8.28
CA ARG A 103 3.46 17.06 -7.65
C ARG A 103 2.36 17.18 -8.71
N ILE A 104 1.19 16.66 -8.39
CA ILE A 104 -0.02 16.78 -9.18
C ILE A 104 -0.96 17.69 -8.40
N ASN A 105 -1.38 18.77 -9.03
CA ASN A 105 -2.34 19.67 -8.40
C ASN A 105 -3.68 18.94 -8.23
N GLY A 106 -4.19 18.89 -7.00
CA GLY A 106 -5.40 18.12 -6.68
C GLY A 106 -6.68 18.67 -7.31
N ALA A 107 -6.70 19.95 -7.69
CA ALA A 107 -7.85 20.62 -8.28
C ALA A 107 -7.92 20.45 -9.80
N ASN A 108 -6.80 20.61 -10.51
CA ASN A 108 -6.77 20.63 -11.98
C ASN A 108 -5.95 19.49 -12.63
N GLY A 109 -5.28 18.65 -11.84
CA GLY A 109 -4.51 17.49 -12.33
C GLY A 109 -3.20 17.85 -13.04
N LYS A 110 -2.77 19.12 -13.04
CA LYS A 110 -1.52 19.53 -13.68
C LYS A 110 -0.32 18.96 -12.93
N ILE A 111 0.64 18.42 -13.67
CA ILE A 111 1.87 17.83 -13.15
C ILE A 111 3.01 18.85 -13.21
N GLN A 112 3.78 18.92 -12.13
CA GLN A 112 5.05 19.63 -12.06
C GLN A 112 6.08 18.77 -11.31
N ASP A 113 7.36 19.01 -11.57
CA ASP A 113 8.40 18.42 -10.72
C ASP A 113 8.29 19.07 -9.32
N SER A 114 8.48 18.25 -8.29
CA SER A 114 8.57 18.75 -6.92
C SER A 114 10.02 19.05 -6.54
N GLU A 115 10.20 19.73 -5.42
CA GLU A 115 11.52 19.99 -4.84
C GLU A 115 12.12 18.74 -4.17
N TYR A 116 11.33 17.70 -3.93
CA TYR A 116 11.77 16.48 -3.26
C TYR A 116 12.59 15.58 -4.19
N SER A 117 13.80 15.26 -3.74
CA SER A 117 14.69 14.34 -4.43
C SER A 117 15.42 13.41 -3.47
N VAL A 118 15.67 12.19 -3.95
CA VAL A 118 16.49 11.19 -3.27
C VAL A 118 17.75 10.83 -4.08
N GLU A 119 18.16 11.70 -5.02
CA GLU A 119 19.37 11.47 -5.83
C GLU A 119 20.58 11.09 -4.93
N PRO A 120 21.38 10.08 -5.33
CA PRO A 120 21.34 9.32 -6.59
C PRO A 120 20.48 8.03 -6.54
N LEU A 121 19.55 7.90 -5.58
CA LEU A 121 18.70 6.72 -5.41
C LEU A 121 17.44 6.77 -6.28
N GLN A 122 16.81 5.63 -6.49
CA GLN A 122 15.45 5.54 -7.04
C GLN A 122 14.43 5.38 -5.91
N ILE A 123 13.23 5.91 -6.14
CA ILE A 123 12.11 5.82 -5.21
C ILE A 123 11.37 4.50 -5.43
N MET A 124 11.08 3.81 -4.34
CA MET A 124 10.38 2.52 -4.36
C MET A 124 8.99 2.60 -3.75
N SER A 125 8.83 3.44 -2.72
CA SER A 125 7.58 3.61 -1.99
C SER A 125 7.54 5.00 -1.35
N LEU A 126 6.33 5.47 -1.06
CA LEU A 126 6.07 6.83 -0.61
C LEU A 126 4.92 6.82 0.40
N HIS A 127 5.05 7.60 1.47
CA HIS A 127 4.01 7.85 2.47
C HIS A 127 4.10 9.28 3.01
N VAL A 128 2.97 9.87 3.40
CA VAL A 128 2.93 11.14 4.14
C VAL A 128 2.45 10.85 5.55
N LYS A 129 3.28 11.19 6.54
CA LYS A 129 2.96 11.07 7.95
C LYS A 129 1.90 12.09 8.37
N LYS A 130 1.28 11.84 9.53
CA LYS A 130 0.35 12.78 10.17
C LYS A 130 0.98 14.15 10.48
N ASP A 131 2.28 14.18 10.79
CA ASP A 131 3.06 15.41 11.01
C ASP A 131 3.51 16.10 9.72
N ARG A 132 3.05 15.61 8.55
CA ARG A 132 3.32 16.13 7.20
C ARG A 132 4.71 15.81 6.66
N ASN A 133 5.56 15.12 7.42
CA ASN A 133 6.82 14.64 6.89
C ASN A 133 6.57 13.51 5.87
N ILE A 134 7.41 13.45 4.86
CA ILE A 134 7.33 12.49 3.77
C ILE A 134 8.29 11.36 4.07
N ILE A 135 7.81 10.12 4.04
CA ILE A 135 8.65 8.93 4.15
C ILE A 135 8.81 8.32 2.77
N VAL A 136 10.04 8.05 2.39
CA VAL A 136 10.40 7.41 1.14
C VAL A 136 11.21 6.14 1.39
N GLY A 137 10.76 5.02 0.84
CA GLY A 137 11.63 3.88 0.62
C GLY A 137 12.44 4.12 -0.65
N ALA A 138 13.77 4.09 -0.55
CA ALA A 138 14.67 4.34 -1.67
C ALA A 138 15.82 3.34 -1.72
N MET A 139 16.37 3.13 -2.92
CA MET A 139 17.50 2.22 -3.10
C MET A 139 18.35 2.61 -4.31
N SER A 140 19.55 2.04 -4.41
CA SER A 140 20.38 2.20 -5.60
C SER A 140 19.63 1.72 -6.86
N PRO A 141 19.84 2.39 -8.01
CA PRO A 141 19.30 1.97 -9.28
C PRO A 141 19.87 0.61 -9.71
N GLY A 142 19.09 -0.16 -10.47
CA GLY A 142 19.52 -1.44 -11.03
C GLY A 142 18.47 -2.55 -10.89
N ALA A 143 18.50 -3.52 -11.81
CA ALA A 143 17.65 -4.71 -11.76
C ALA A 143 18.09 -5.68 -10.66
N VAL A 144 19.40 -5.75 -10.40
CA VAL A 144 20.01 -6.48 -9.28
C VAL A 144 20.74 -5.45 -8.43
N ILE A 145 20.41 -5.40 -7.14
CA ILE A 145 21.00 -4.42 -6.25
C ILE A 145 22.35 -4.96 -5.75
N PRO A 146 23.47 -4.28 -6.00
CA PRO A 146 24.76 -4.75 -5.50
C PRO A 146 24.75 -4.84 -3.97
N VAL A 147 25.65 -5.66 -3.42
CA VAL A 147 25.85 -5.78 -1.95
C VAL A 147 26.18 -4.40 -1.34
N THR A 148 26.88 -3.56 -2.09
CA THR A 148 27.22 -2.17 -1.74
C THR A 148 26.10 -1.16 -2.03
N GLY A 149 25.08 -1.53 -2.79
CA GLY A 149 23.98 -0.64 -3.17
C GLY A 149 23.19 -0.20 -1.94
N LYS A 150 22.83 1.08 -1.85
CA LYS A 150 22.05 1.63 -0.74
C LYS A 150 20.61 1.13 -0.78
N ARG A 151 20.03 0.93 0.40
CA ARG A 151 18.62 0.55 0.59
C ARG A 151 18.17 1.18 1.89
N VAL A 152 17.31 2.18 1.81
CA VAL A 152 17.07 3.12 2.90
C VAL A 152 15.60 3.48 3.03
N VAL A 153 15.23 3.90 4.22
CA VAL A 153 14.05 4.74 4.45
C VAL A 153 14.54 6.16 4.74
N ILE A 154 14.04 7.13 3.99
CA ILE A 154 14.35 8.55 4.16
C ILE A 154 13.09 9.23 4.70
N VAL A 155 13.23 9.98 5.79
CA VAL A 155 12.20 10.90 6.28
C VAL A 155 12.62 12.30 5.85
N MET A 156 11.76 12.97 5.10
CA MET A 156 11.94 14.33 4.64
C MET A 156 10.93 15.24 5.32
N ASP A 157 11.36 16.45 5.68
CA ASP A 157 10.44 17.49 6.14
C ASP A 157 9.62 18.08 4.98
N LYS A 158 8.74 19.03 5.31
CA LYS A 158 7.89 19.72 4.33
C LYS A 158 8.68 20.48 3.25
N ASP A 159 9.93 20.85 3.51
CA ASP A 159 10.79 21.59 2.59
C ASP A 159 11.75 20.64 1.82
N GLY A 160 11.60 19.33 2.03
CA GLY A 160 12.34 18.29 1.34
C GLY A 160 13.74 18.02 1.88
N LYS A 161 14.08 18.60 3.03
CA LYS A 161 15.32 18.30 3.71
C LYS A 161 15.24 16.92 4.36
N HIS A 162 16.28 16.13 4.17
CA HIS A 162 16.41 14.81 4.77
C HIS A 162 16.63 14.97 6.28
N GLU A 163 15.64 14.58 7.07
CA GLU A 163 15.69 14.63 8.53
C GLU A 163 16.33 13.35 9.09
N PHE A 164 15.95 12.19 8.55
CA PHE A 164 16.47 10.89 8.97
C PHE A 164 16.70 9.96 7.78
N VAL A 165 17.72 9.11 7.88
CA VAL A 165 18.03 8.05 6.91
C VAL A 165 18.30 6.75 7.66
N TYR A 166 17.41 5.76 7.50
CA TYR A 166 17.51 4.46 8.14
C TYR A 166 18.03 3.41 7.15
N GLU A 167 19.26 2.94 7.36
CA GLU A 167 19.91 1.93 6.51
C GLU A 167 20.41 0.71 7.31
N TYR A 168 20.95 0.96 8.50
CA TYR A 168 21.63 -0.04 9.32
C TYR A 168 21.05 -0.08 10.73
N ASP A 169 21.08 -1.25 11.36
CA ASP A 169 20.81 -1.41 12.76
C ASP A 169 22.02 -0.97 13.61
N ASN A 170 21.87 -1.09 14.93
CA ASN A 170 22.91 -0.74 15.90
C ASN A 170 24.19 -1.58 15.74
N ASN A 171 24.11 -2.75 15.09
CA ASN A 171 25.24 -3.62 14.81
C ASN A 171 25.84 -3.39 13.41
N LYS A 172 25.46 -2.30 12.74
CA LYS A 172 25.87 -1.98 11.36
C LYS A 172 25.41 -3.02 10.33
N LYS A 173 24.44 -3.86 10.67
CA LYS A 173 23.81 -4.77 9.73
C LYS A 173 22.68 -4.03 9.02
N ARG A 174 22.63 -4.20 7.70
CA ARG A 174 21.60 -3.61 6.87
C ARG A 174 20.22 -4.11 7.29
N ILE A 175 19.26 -3.20 7.46
CA ILE A 175 17.94 -3.56 7.97
C ILE A 175 16.97 -4.04 6.89
N MET A 176 17.13 -3.61 5.63
CA MET A 176 16.20 -3.88 4.53
C MET A 176 16.89 -4.31 3.23
N THR A 177 16.12 -4.94 2.34
CA THR A 177 16.56 -5.46 1.04
C THR A 177 15.88 -4.72 -0.12
N TYR A 178 14.55 -4.57 -0.10
CA TYR A 178 13.75 -3.92 -1.14
C TYR A 178 12.47 -3.32 -0.51
N PRO A 179 12.45 -2.02 -0.18
CA PRO A 179 11.32 -1.38 0.53
C PRO A 179 10.14 -1.10 -0.42
N ARG A 180 9.37 -2.14 -0.76
CA ARG A 180 8.29 -2.12 -1.76
C ARG A 180 7.13 -1.20 -1.38
N SER A 181 6.75 -1.17 -0.11
CA SER A 181 5.65 -0.36 0.39
C SER A 181 5.97 0.12 1.79
N ILE A 182 5.53 1.32 2.14
CA ILE A 182 5.86 1.98 3.40
C ILE A 182 4.63 2.69 3.94
N THR A 183 4.45 2.66 5.25
CA THR A 183 3.42 3.43 5.94
C THR A 183 3.89 3.81 7.34
N SER A 184 3.17 4.68 8.02
CA SER A 184 3.44 5.02 9.42
C SER A 184 2.17 5.06 10.25
N THR A 185 2.29 4.63 11.49
CA THR A 185 1.19 4.68 12.46
C THR A 185 1.07 6.07 13.09
N ILE A 186 -0.02 6.33 13.81
CA ILE A 186 -0.27 7.61 14.48
C ILE A 186 0.80 7.88 15.54
N ASN A 187 1.28 6.81 16.19
CA ASN A 187 2.39 6.84 17.15
C ASN A 187 3.78 7.03 16.48
N GLY A 188 3.84 7.12 15.16
CA GLY A 188 5.06 7.47 14.41
C GLY A 188 6.00 6.29 14.17
N ASN A 189 5.56 5.05 14.43
CA ASN A 189 6.31 3.87 13.98
C ASN A 189 6.18 3.73 12.47
N ILE A 190 7.26 3.27 11.83
CA ILE A 190 7.33 3.09 10.38
C ILE A 190 7.26 1.60 10.09
N PHE A 191 6.37 1.22 9.19
CA PHE A 191 6.25 -0.15 8.72
C PHE A 191 6.71 -0.22 7.27
N VAL A 192 7.50 -1.24 6.94
CA VAL A 192 8.05 -1.44 5.60
C VAL A 192 7.75 -2.86 5.15
N ALA A 193 7.07 -3.00 4.01
CA ALA A 193 7.01 -4.26 3.27
C ALA A 193 8.32 -4.43 2.50
N ASP A 194 9.12 -5.41 2.91
CA ASP A 194 10.48 -5.65 2.45
C ASP A 194 10.56 -7.00 1.72
N ASP A 195 10.98 -6.99 0.45
CA ASP A 195 11.28 -8.24 -0.26
C ASP A 195 12.71 -8.68 0.00
N VAL A 196 12.87 -9.85 0.61
CA VAL A 196 14.17 -10.30 1.12
C VAL A 196 14.95 -11.10 0.06
N HIS A 197 14.28 -11.53 -1.02
CA HIS A 197 14.93 -12.19 -2.15
C HIS A 197 14.59 -11.50 -3.48
N ASP A 198 15.59 -11.48 -4.37
CA ASP A 198 15.46 -10.94 -5.74
C ASP A 198 14.39 -11.68 -6.56
N ASP A 199 14.09 -12.94 -6.21
CA ASP A 199 13.03 -13.74 -6.84
C ASP A 199 11.63 -13.50 -6.26
N ARG A 200 11.50 -12.58 -5.28
CA ARG A 200 10.26 -12.19 -4.60
C ARG A 200 9.53 -13.37 -3.95
N LYS A 201 10.24 -14.46 -3.61
CA LYS A 201 9.66 -15.62 -2.92
C LYS A 201 9.70 -15.52 -1.41
N SER A 202 10.40 -14.54 -0.85
CA SER A 202 10.33 -14.25 0.59
C SER A 202 10.16 -12.75 0.80
N SER A 203 9.20 -12.41 1.66
CA SER A 203 8.91 -11.05 2.05
C SER A 203 8.71 -10.99 3.55
N ARG A 204 8.82 -9.79 4.12
CA ARG A 204 8.54 -9.53 5.53
C ARG A 204 7.98 -8.13 5.71
N ILE A 205 7.36 -7.89 6.85
CA ILE A 205 7.07 -6.55 7.36
C ILE A 205 8.09 -6.23 8.44
N LEU A 206 8.77 -5.10 8.29
CA LEU A 206 9.66 -4.54 9.29
C LEU A 206 8.93 -3.41 10.01
N ALA A 207 8.88 -3.43 11.33
CA ALA A 207 8.45 -2.29 12.13
C ALA A 207 9.67 -1.59 12.72
N LEU A 208 9.78 -0.30 12.48
CA LEU A 208 10.81 0.58 13.03
C LEU A 208 10.14 1.60 13.96
N ASN A 209 10.78 1.91 15.08
CA ASN A 209 10.34 3.05 15.87
C ASN A 209 10.79 4.38 15.24
N LYS A 210 10.36 5.50 15.85
CA LYS A 210 10.72 6.85 15.40
C LYS A 210 12.22 7.15 15.29
N ASN A 211 13.08 6.34 15.93
CA ASN A 211 14.54 6.49 15.89
C ASN A 211 15.19 5.54 14.85
N GLY A 212 14.39 4.76 14.11
CA GLY A 212 14.87 3.79 13.13
C GLY A 212 15.27 2.44 13.72
N ASN A 213 15.08 2.20 15.02
CA ASN A 213 15.38 0.90 15.62
C ASN A 213 14.29 -0.11 15.27
N ILE A 214 14.70 -1.33 14.92
CA ILE A 214 13.77 -2.44 14.66
C ILE A 214 13.01 -2.76 15.94
N LEU A 215 11.68 -2.69 15.88
CA LEU A 215 10.78 -3.16 16.93
C LEU A 215 10.58 -4.67 16.79
N ASN A 216 10.11 -5.10 15.61
CA ASN A 216 9.84 -6.50 15.32
C ASN A 216 9.76 -6.75 13.80
N THR A 217 9.70 -8.02 13.41
CA THR A 217 9.57 -8.46 12.02
C THR A 217 8.45 -9.50 11.91
N TYR A 218 7.54 -9.29 10.95
CA TYR A 218 6.48 -10.24 10.64
C TYR A 218 6.73 -10.92 9.28
N LYS A 219 6.60 -12.24 9.20
CA LYS A 219 6.91 -13.04 7.98
C LYS A 219 5.68 -13.68 7.35
N GLY A 220 4.49 -13.19 7.68
CA GLY A 220 3.23 -13.77 7.25
C GLY A 220 2.66 -14.77 8.25
N HIS A 221 1.40 -15.14 8.02
CA HIS A 221 0.70 -16.19 8.76
C HIS A 221 0.74 -17.46 7.91
N LEU A 222 1.03 -18.61 8.53
CA LEU A 222 0.96 -19.89 7.83
C LEU A 222 -0.51 -20.17 7.49
N ASN A 223 -0.84 -20.20 6.21
CA ASN A 223 -2.17 -20.58 5.78
C ASN A 223 -2.32 -22.10 5.94
N ILE A 224 -3.21 -22.54 6.84
CA ILE A 224 -3.49 -23.96 7.10
C ILE A 224 -3.94 -24.69 5.82
N ASN A 225 -4.54 -23.98 4.87
CA ASN A 225 -5.12 -24.52 3.63
C ASN A 225 -4.28 -24.24 2.37
N ASN A 226 -3.14 -23.56 2.47
CA ASN A 226 -2.39 -23.05 1.32
C ASN A 226 -0.88 -22.97 1.61
N VAL A 227 -0.34 -24.04 2.20
CA VAL A 227 1.02 -24.14 2.75
C VAL A 227 2.13 -23.84 1.72
N ASP A 228 1.83 -23.93 0.43
CA ASP A 228 2.83 -23.78 -0.65
C ASP A 228 3.01 -22.35 -1.17
N LYS A 229 2.18 -21.39 -0.77
CA LYS A 229 2.29 -20.01 -1.27
C LYS A 229 3.05 -19.12 -0.28
N PRO A 230 4.14 -18.44 -0.71
CA PRO A 230 4.88 -17.57 0.18
C PRO A 230 4.10 -16.28 0.47
N PHE A 231 4.25 -15.78 1.70
CA PHE A 231 3.75 -14.47 2.11
C PHE A 231 4.26 -13.38 1.17
N ARG A 232 3.33 -12.67 0.53
CA ARG A 232 3.65 -11.63 -0.46
C ARG A 232 2.82 -10.37 -0.20
N PRO A 233 3.32 -9.48 0.69
CA PRO A 233 2.67 -8.21 0.96
C PRO A 233 2.67 -7.36 -0.31
N GLY A 234 1.47 -7.06 -0.81
CA GLY A 234 1.24 -6.18 -1.96
C GLY A 234 1.40 -4.72 -1.56
N PHE A 235 0.69 -4.32 -0.51
CA PHE A 235 0.68 -2.96 0.03
C PHE A 235 0.45 -2.98 1.54
N ILE A 236 0.91 -1.93 2.21
CA ILE A 236 0.70 -1.72 3.64
C ILE A 236 0.13 -0.34 3.89
N GLN A 237 -0.82 -0.25 4.82
CA GLN A 237 -1.50 0.99 5.15
C GLN A 237 -1.79 1.04 6.65
N SER A 238 -1.50 2.17 7.28
CA SER A 238 -1.93 2.41 8.65
C SER A 238 -3.44 2.52 8.75
N THR A 239 -3.98 1.94 9.82
CA THR A 239 -5.39 2.02 10.14
C THR A 239 -5.68 3.24 11.03
N PRO A 240 -6.95 3.65 11.11
CA PRO A 240 -7.39 4.65 12.09
C PRO A 240 -7.16 4.26 13.56
N LEU A 241 -6.89 2.98 13.86
CA LEU A 241 -6.72 2.43 15.21
C LEU A 241 -5.24 2.25 15.61
N ASP A 242 -4.31 2.95 14.94
CA ASP A 242 -2.86 2.84 15.19
C ASP A 242 -2.28 1.42 14.95
N SER A 243 -2.97 0.63 14.13
CA SER A 243 -2.48 -0.66 13.60
C SER A 243 -2.10 -0.52 12.13
N VAL A 244 -1.65 -1.60 11.50
CA VAL A 244 -1.41 -1.64 10.05
C VAL A 244 -2.17 -2.79 9.42
N ILE A 245 -2.76 -2.55 8.26
CA ILE A 245 -3.34 -3.58 7.39
C ILE A 245 -2.39 -3.87 6.23
N ILE A 246 -2.26 -5.16 5.91
CA ILE A 246 -1.41 -5.67 4.84
C ILE A 246 -2.26 -6.53 3.92
N SER A 247 -2.20 -6.26 2.62
CA SER A 247 -2.74 -7.16 1.59
C SER A 247 -1.72 -8.26 1.26
N ASP A 248 -2.10 -9.53 1.36
CA ASP A 248 -1.30 -10.64 0.87
C ASP A 248 -1.84 -11.13 -0.47
N PHE A 249 -1.14 -10.74 -1.54
CA PHE A 249 -1.49 -11.03 -2.92
C PHE A 249 -1.57 -12.53 -3.20
N ASN A 250 -0.65 -13.32 -2.63
CA ASN A 250 -0.54 -14.75 -2.93
C ASN A 250 -1.59 -15.58 -2.16
N CYS A 251 -1.83 -15.20 -0.91
CA CYS A 251 -2.71 -15.94 -0.01
C CYS A 251 -4.17 -15.52 -0.07
N TYR A 252 -4.50 -14.45 -0.82
CA TYR A 252 -5.86 -13.91 -0.89
C TYR A 252 -6.34 -13.56 0.52
N ALA A 253 -5.56 -12.71 1.20
CA ALA A 253 -5.81 -12.40 2.59
C ALA A 253 -5.44 -10.98 2.99
N PHE A 254 -5.96 -10.57 4.15
CA PHE A 254 -5.49 -9.43 4.92
C PHE A 254 -4.85 -9.88 6.22
N HIS A 255 -3.78 -9.19 6.60
CA HIS A 255 -3.16 -9.30 7.91
C HIS A 255 -3.28 -7.95 8.59
N ILE A 256 -3.70 -7.93 9.84
CA ILE A 256 -3.69 -6.72 10.67
C ILE A 256 -2.64 -6.93 11.75
N LEU A 257 -1.67 -6.02 11.82
CA LEU A 257 -0.65 -6.04 12.86
C LEU A 257 -0.83 -4.87 13.80
N ASP A 258 -0.57 -5.09 15.09
CA ASP A 258 -0.49 -4.03 16.08
C ASP A 258 0.71 -3.10 15.80
N ASN A 259 0.79 -2.03 16.58
CA ASN A 259 1.87 -1.04 16.46
C ASN A 259 3.28 -1.59 16.79
N SER A 260 3.37 -2.83 17.30
CA SER A 260 4.60 -3.57 17.56
C SER A 260 4.84 -4.71 16.57
N CYS A 261 4.09 -4.77 15.46
CA CYS A 261 4.18 -5.78 14.40
C CYS A 261 3.72 -7.20 14.81
N HIS A 262 2.89 -7.35 15.84
CA HIS A 262 2.25 -8.63 16.17
C HIS A 262 0.93 -8.78 15.44
N LEU A 263 0.63 -10.00 14.98
CA LEU A 263 -0.64 -10.30 14.32
C LEU A 263 -1.81 -10.14 15.30
N MET A 264 -2.75 -9.27 14.93
CA MET A 264 -4.03 -9.09 15.62
C MET A 264 -5.09 -9.98 14.99
N SER A 265 -5.26 -9.85 13.67
CA SER A 265 -6.31 -10.53 12.90
C SER A 265 -5.82 -10.94 11.51
N TYR A 266 -6.41 -12.01 11.00
CA TYR A 266 -6.13 -12.55 9.66
C TYR A 266 -7.44 -12.92 8.96
N TYR A 267 -7.68 -12.36 7.78
CA TYR A 267 -8.90 -12.58 6.99
C TYR A 267 -8.56 -13.23 5.67
N GLN A 268 -9.25 -14.32 5.33
CA GLN A 268 -9.19 -14.92 4.01
C GLN A 268 -10.46 -14.62 3.24
N HIS A 269 -10.35 -14.39 1.93
CA HIS A 269 -11.44 -13.76 1.17
C HIS A 269 -11.82 -14.49 -0.12
N ARG A 270 -11.30 -15.71 -0.33
CA ARG A 270 -11.64 -16.52 -1.52
C ARG A 270 -13.14 -16.81 -1.58
N ASP A 271 -13.76 -17.04 -0.42
CA ASP A 271 -15.16 -17.48 -0.33
C ASP A 271 -16.16 -16.38 -0.69
N ILE A 272 -15.73 -15.12 -0.75
CA ILE A 272 -16.56 -13.97 -1.18
C ILE A 272 -16.09 -13.34 -2.51
N GLY A 273 -15.22 -14.04 -3.25
CA GLY A 273 -14.85 -13.66 -4.62
C GLY A 273 -13.86 -12.49 -4.73
N ILE A 274 -13.27 -12.04 -3.62
CA ILE A 274 -12.11 -11.15 -3.68
C ILE A 274 -10.91 -12.04 -4.06
N GLU A 275 -10.13 -11.62 -5.04
CA GLU A 275 -8.92 -12.31 -5.45
C GLU A 275 -7.81 -11.28 -5.63
N TYR A 276 -6.57 -11.68 -5.32
CA TYR A 276 -5.38 -10.85 -5.50
C TYR A 276 -5.53 -9.41 -4.94
N PRO A 277 -5.77 -9.27 -3.62
CA PRO A 277 -5.85 -7.96 -3.00
C PRO A 277 -4.49 -7.29 -3.16
N TYR A 278 -4.49 -6.00 -3.50
CA TYR A 278 -3.22 -5.32 -3.74
C TYR A 278 -3.10 -4.05 -2.92
N CYS A 279 -3.96 -3.06 -3.11
CA CYS A 279 -3.85 -1.78 -2.40
C CYS A 279 -5.11 -1.51 -1.57
N VAL A 280 -4.94 -0.74 -0.50
CA VAL A 280 -6.01 -0.37 0.42
C VAL A 280 -5.90 1.11 0.78
N ALA A 281 -7.04 1.80 0.91
CA ALA A 281 -7.08 3.18 1.36
C ALA A 281 -8.33 3.42 2.22
N PHE A 282 -8.15 4.04 3.39
CA PHE A 282 -9.26 4.40 4.26
C PHE A 282 -9.90 5.72 3.80
N THR A 283 -11.22 5.74 3.71
CA THR A 283 -12.01 6.98 3.53
C THR A 283 -12.50 7.55 4.85
N SER A 284 -12.64 6.69 5.87
CA SER A 284 -13.07 7.07 7.21
C SER A 284 -12.51 6.09 8.26
N ALA A 285 -12.88 6.29 9.52
CA ALA A 285 -12.56 5.35 10.60
C ALA A 285 -13.13 3.94 10.35
N THR A 286 -14.21 3.84 9.56
CA THR A 286 -15.01 2.62 9.42
C THR A 286 -15.16 2.15 7.98
N THR A 287 -14.45 2.75 7.03
CA THR A 287 -14.62 2.46 5.61
C THR A 287 -13.28 2.50 4.92
N LEU A 288 -12.98 1.43 4.19
CA LEU A 288 -11.81 1.32 3.34
C LEU A 288 -12.20 0.88 1.93
N TYR A 289 -11.40 1.29 0.96
CA TYR A 289 -11.44 0.80 -0.40
C TYR A 289 -10.31 -0.19 -0.63
N LEU A 290 -10.62 -1.28 -1.32
CA LEU A 290 -9.69 -2.33 -1.70
C LEU A 290 -9.59 -2.40 -3.22
N GLY A 291 -8.38 -2.24 -3.73
CA GLY A 291 -8.04 -2.46 -5.13
C GLY A 291 -7.43 -3.83 -5.32
N CYS A 292 -7.99 -4.59 -6.26
CA CYS A 292 -7.47 -5.88 -6.68
C CYS A 292 -6.69 -5.76 -7.99
N VAL A 293 -5.77 -6.68 -8.20
CA VAL A 293 -5.07 -6.82 -9.49
C VAL A 293 -5.51 -8.12 -10.14
N GLN A 294 -5.75 -8.12 -11.44
CA GLN A 294 -6.08 -9.36 -12.13
C GLN A 294 -4.80 -10.13 -12.50
N PRO A 295 -4.84 -11.46 -12.68
CA PRO A 295 -3.73 -12.19 -13.28
C PRO A 295 -3.36 -11.58 -14.64
N VAL A 296 -2.07 -11.55 -14.99
CA VAL A 296 -1.56 -10.90 -16.22
C VAL A 296 -2.24 -11.39 -17.50
N LYS A 297 -2.66 -12.66 -17.51
CA LYS A 297 -3.35 -13.33 -18.62
C LYS A 297 -4.87 -13.16 -18.61
N SER A 298 -5.43 -12.50 -17.59
CA SER A 298 -6.86 -12.22 -17.56
C SER A 298 -7.21 -11.11 -18.56
N VAL A 299 -8.35 -11.28 -19.23
CA VAL A 299 -9.00 -10.24 -20.04
C VAL A 299 -9.94 -9.37 -19.21
N THR A 300 -10.11 -9.67 -17.93
CA THR A 300 -10.99 -8.92 -17.03
C THR A 300 -10.30 -7.70 -16.47
N HIS A 301 -11.06 -6.64 -16.23
CA HIS A 301 -10.58 -5.45 -15.55
C HIS A 301 -10.39 -5.67 -14.05
N ALA A 302 -9.61 -4.81 -13.42
CA ALA A 302 -9.45 -4.74 -11.99
C ALA A 302 -10.79 -4.42 -11.30
N LYS A 303 -10.98 -5.02 -10.13
CA LYS A 303 -12.15 -4.77 -9.26
C LYS A 303 -11.74 -3.88 -8.10
N LEU A 304 -12.66 -3.02 -7.70
CA LEU A 304 -12.56 -2.20 -6.51
C LEU A 304 -13.70 -2.57 -5.57
N TYR A 305 -13.43 -2.64 -4.28
CA TYR A 305 -14.43 -2.93 -3.26
C TYR A 305 -14.46 -1.82 -2.22
N GLU A 306 -15.65 -1.44 -1.79
CA GLU A 306 -15.85 -0.69 -0.56
C GLU A 306 -16.14 -1.68 0.56
N ILE A 307 -15.35 -1.59 1.64
CA ILE A 307 -15.39 -2.50 2.77
C ILE A 307 -15.65 -1.67 4.02
N GLU A 308 -16.69 -2.04 4.75
CA GLU A 308 -16.91 -1.61 6.12
C GLU A 308 -15.88 -2.28 7.03
N TYR A 309 -15.23 -1.48 7.85
CA TYR A 309 -14.21 -1.87 8.81
C TYR A 309 -14.72 -1.47 10.19
N SER A 310 -14.88 -2.45 11.08
CA SER A 310 -15.35 -2.19 12.44
C SER A 310 -14.58 -3.04 13.43
N GLY A 311 -14.38 -2.58 14.65
CA GLY A 311 -13.71 -3.33 15.69
C GLY A 311 -13.36 -2.42 16.86
N PHE A 312 -13.80 -2.82 18.05
CA PHE A 312 -13.47 -2.22 19.35
C PHE A 312 -13.17 -3.36 20.31
#